data_AF-A0A7J2S0D8-F1
#
_entry.id   AF-A0A7J2S0D8-F1
#
_cell.length_a   1.000
_cell.length_b   1.000
_cell.length_c   1.000
_cell.angle_alpha   90.00
_cell.angle_beta   90.00
_cell.angle_gamma   90.00
#
_symmetry.space_group_name_H-M   'P 1'
#
loop_
_entity.id
_entity.type
_entity.pdbx_description
1 polymer ?
#
loop_
_entity_poly.entity_id
_entity_poly.type
_entity_poly.pdbx_seq_one_letter_code
_entity_poly.pdbx_strand_id
1 'polypeptide(L)' 'GIITPDAEILDEPFFSGDTIRRLRKIQRIRRDLGVNLIGIEIILNLLDEIEELRREIRYLRRRLI' A
#
# COMPACT_ATOMS: atom_id res chain seq x y z
N GLY A 1 9.81 -6.13 5.89
CA GLY A 1 9.36 -7.03 4.82
C GLY A 1 8.21 -6.38 4.09
N ILE A 2 8.10 -6.55 2.77
CA ILE A 2 7.12 -5.83 1.92
C ILE A 2 5.67 -6.03 2.38
N ILE A 3 5.40 -7.11 3.11
CA ILE A 3 4.17 -7.33 3.86
C ILE A 3 4.52 -7.88 5.24
N THR A 4 3.81 -7.40 6.26
CA THR A 4 3.81 -7.92 7.62
C THR A 4 2.40 -8.38 7.98
N PRO A 5 2.24 -9.35 8.90
CA PRO A 5 0.94 -9.72 9.42
C PRO A 5 0.26 -8.50 10.04
N ASP A 6 -1.06 -8.41 9.89
CA ASP A 6 -1.87 -7.41 10.58
C ASP A 6 -1.97 -7.76 12.08
N ALA A 7 -1.94 -9.05 12.40
CA ALA A 7 -1.95 -9.59 13.77
C ALA A 7 -1.41 -11.03 13.79
N GLU A 8 -1.19 -11.56 15.00
CA GLU A 8 -1.06 -13.00 15.24
C GLU A 8 -2.32 -13.48 15.96
N ILE A 9 -2.96 -14.53 15.43
CA ILE A 9 -4.17 -15.14 15.99
C ILE A 9 -3.86 -16.61 16.20
N LEU A 10 -3.91 -17.08 17.45
CA LEU A 10 -3.57 -18.47 17.82
C LEU A 10 -2.18 -18.89 17.28
N ASP A 11 -1.19 -18.02 17.44
CA ASP A 11 0.18 -18.19 16.91
C ASP A 11 0.26 -18.32 15.38
N GLU A 12 -0.82 -18.02 14.65
CA GLU A 12 -0.85 -17.95 13.20
C GLU A 12 -0.91 -16.50 12.69
N PRO A 13 -0.13 -16.13 11.65
CA PRO A 13 -0.16 -14.78 11.10
C PRO A 13 -1.47 -14.52 10.36
N PHE A 14 -2.18 -13.48 10.79
CA PHE A 14 -3.41 -13.02 10.15
C PHE A 14 -3.11 -11.90 9.16
N PHE A 15 -3.66 -12.04 7.94
CA PHE A 15 -3.58 -11.02 6.90
C PHE A 15 -4.98 -10.55 6.52
N SER A 16 -5.23 -9.26 6.67
CA SER A 16 -6.50 -8.65 6.31
C SER A 16 -6.71 -8.68 4.78
N GLY A 17 -7.98 -8.53 4.36
CA GLY A 17 -8.30 -8.43 2.93
C GLY A 17 -7.57 -7.27 2.24
N ASP A 18 -7.25 -6.21 2.97
CA ASP A 18 -6.56 -5.02 2.50
C ASP A 18 -5.08 -5.34 2.23
N THR A 19 -4.46 -6.06 3.16
CA THR A 19 -3.10 -6.60 3.01
C THR A 19 -2.99 -7.54 1.82
N ILE A 20 -3.98 -8.43 1.61
CA ILE A 20 -4.04 -9.29 0.42
C ILE A 20 -4.20 -8.48 -0.87
N ARG A 21 -5.00 -7.40 -0.88
CA ARG A 21 -5.12 -6.50 -2.05
C ARG A 21 -3.79 -5.79 -2.35
N ARG A 22 -3.07 -5.33 -1.32
CA ARG A 22 -1.73 -4.73 -1.45
C ARG A 22 -0.74 -5.73 -2.05
N LEU A 23 -0.76 -6.99 -1.59
CA LEU A 23 0.06 -8.07 -2.15
C LEU A 23 -0.20 -8.29 -3.64
N ARG A 24 -1.47 -8.34 -4.06
CA ARG A 24 -1.82 -8.52 -5.47
C ARG A 24 -1.32 -7.37 -6.33
N LYS A 25 -1.40 -6.14 -5.84
CA LYS A 25 -0.86 -4.95 -6.52
C LYS A 25 0.66 -5.05 -6.71
N ILE A 26 1.38 -5.44 -5.66
CA ILE A 26 2.83 -5.71 -5.72
C ILE A 26 3.16 -6.77 -6.77
N GLN A 27 2.46 -7.90 -6.75
CA GLN A 27 2.70 -8.98 -7.70
C GLN A 27 2.44 -8.56 -9.15
N ARG A 28 1.45 -7.69 -9.40
CA ARG A 28 1.21 -7.11 -10.73
C ARG A 28 2.32 -6.18 -11.16
N ILE A 29 2.75 -5.25 -10.31
CA ILE A 29 3.88 -4.34 -10.62
C ILE A 29 5.14 -5.14 -10.95
N ARG A 30 5.44 -6.18 -10.17
CA ARG A 30 6.60 -7.05 -10.42
C ARG A 30 6.52 -7.78 -11.76
N ARG A 31 5.36 -8.36 -12.08
CA ARG A 31 5.16 -9.18 -13.30
C ARG A 31 5.02 -8.33 -14.56
N ASP A 32 4.28 -7.23 -14.46
CA ASP A 32 3.85 -6.45 -15.62
C ASP A 32 4.88 -5.36 -15.99
N LEU A 33 5.65 -4.86 -15.01
CA LEU A 33 6.61 -3.76 -15.21
C LEU A 33 8.07 -4.20 -15.05
N GLY A 34 8.34 -5.47 -14.74
CA GLY A 34 9.70 -5.99 -14.57
C GLY A 34 10.50 -5.35 -13.44
N VAL A 35 9.81 -4.70 -12.49
CA VAL A 35 10.46 -3.94 -11.40
C VAL A 35 10.93 -4.88 -10.30
N ASN A 36 12.15 -4.67 -9.80
CA ASN A 36 12.70 -5.43 -8.69
C ASN A 36 12.03 -5.07 -7.35
N LEU A 37 12.31 -5.85 -6.30
CA LEU A 37 11.67 -5.69 -4.98
C LEU A 37 11.96 -4.33 -4.33
N ILE A 38 13.15 -3.76 -4.54
CA ILE A 38 13.54 -2.44 -4.00
C ILE A 38 12.75 -1.34 -4.72
N GLY A 39 12.65 -1.42 -6.04
CA GLY A 39 11.86 -0.48 -6.84
C GLY A 39 10.37 -0.54 -6.49
N ILE A 40 9.85 -1.72 -6.17
CA ILE A 40 8.47 -1.88 -5.68
C ILE A 40 8.27 -1.13 -4.36
N GLU A 41 9.20 -1.25 -3.41
CA GLU A 41 9.12 -0.54 -2.12
C GLU A 41 9.09 0.99 -2.32
N ILE A 42 9.96 1.51 -3.19
CA ILE A 42 9.98 2.94 -3.53
C ILE A 42 8.65 3.37 -4.17
N ILE A 43 8.15 2.61 -5.16
CA ILE A 43 6.88 2.91 -5.84
C ILE A 43 5.71 2.91 -4.85
N LEU A 44 5.68 1.95 -3.93
CA LEU A 44 4.63 1.88 -2.92
C LEU A 44 4.66 3.09 -1.99
N ASN A 45 5.84 3.49 -1.50
CA ASN A 45 5.98 4.65 -0.64
C ASN A 45 5.51 5.94 -1.35
N LEU A 46 5.88 6.12 -2.62
CA LEU A 46 5.41 7.26 -3.42
C LEU A 46 3.90 7.25 -3.64
N LEU A 47 3.30 6.07 -3.85
CA LEU A 47 1.85 5.95 -3.99
C LEU A 47 1.11 6.28 -2.68
N ASP A 48 1.66 5.87 -1.54
CA ASP A 48 1.11 6.18 -0.22
C ASP A 48 1.21 7.71 0.05
N GLU A 49 2.33 8.35 -0.30
CA GLU A 49 2.52 9.81 -0.21
C GLU A 49 1.53 10.58 -1.09
N ILE A 50 1.34 10.14 -2.34
CA ILE A 50 0.34 10.74 -3.26
C ILE A 50 -1.07 10.64 -2.67
N GLU A 51 -1.43 9.51 -2.05
CA GLU A 51 -2.75 9.36 -1.43
C GLU A 51 -2.93 10.25 -0.19
N GLU A 52 -1.88 10.49 0.59
CA GLU A 52 -1.91 11.47 1.69
C GLU A 52 -2.11 12.89 1.16
N LEU A 53 -1.32 13.32 0.17
CA LEU A 53 -1.47 14.64 -0.45
C LEU A 53 -2.87 14.83 -1.04
N ARG A 54 -3.43 13.80 -1.68
CA ARG A 54 -4.80 13.81 -2.18
C ARG A 54 -5.83 13.92 -1.05
N ARG A 55 -5.61 13.29 0.10
CA ARG A 55 -6.46 13.43 1.29
C ARG A 55 -6.43 14.85 1.83
N GLU A 56 -5.25 15.45 1.93
CA GLU A 56 -5.08 16.83 2.38
C GLU A 56 -5.79 17.83 1.45
N ILE A 57 -5.59 17.69 0.13
CA ILE A 57 -6.31 18.53 -0.86
C ILE A 57 -7.82 18.40 -0.70
N ARG A 58 -8.35 17.18 -0.53
CA ARG A 58 -9.79 16.95 -0.31
C ARG A 58 -10.27 17.62 0.98
N TYR A 59 -9.47 17.55 2.04
CA TYR A 59 -9.78 18.18 3.32
C TYR A 59 -9.82 19.71 3.21
N LEU A 60 -8.81 20.32 2.61
CA LEU A 60 -8.74 21.77 2.40
C LEU A 60 -9.90 22.27 1.52
N ARG A 61 -10.22 21.54 0.45
CA ARG A 61 -11.38 21.86 -0.42
C ARG A 61 -12.70 21.86 0.33
N ARG A 62 -12.88 20.96 1.31
CA ARG A 62 -14.09 20.92 2.14
C ARG A 62 -14.18 22.05 3.17
N ARG A 63 -13.08 22.75 3.47
CA ARG A 63 -13.05 23.89 4.41
C ARG A 63 -13.25 25.25 3.75
N LEU A 64 -13.16 25.30 2.43
CA LEU A 64 -13.37 26.51 1.61
C LEU A 64 -14.81 26.63 1.08
N ILE A 65 -15.67 25.69 1.45
CA ILE A 65 -17.12 25.63 1.17
C ILE A 65 -17.82 25.69 2.53
#